data_AF-A0A8I0T108-F1
#
_entry.id   AF-A0A8I0T108-F1
#
_cell.length_a   1.000
_cell.length_b   1.000
_cell.length_c   1.000
_cell.angle_alpha   90.00
_cell.angle_beta   90.00
_cell.angle_gamma   90.00
#
_symmetry.space_group_name_H-M   'P 1'
#
loop_
_entity.id
_entity.type
_entity.pdbx_description
1 polymer ?
#
loop_
_entity_poly.entity_id
_entity_poly.type
_entity_poly.pdbx_seq_one_letter_code
_entity_poly.pdbx_strand_id
1 'polypeptide(L)'
;MTKEESQFYAGAIWAASTIYRMHSDSVVAKDFLREINDLDVAAKCGAEYDVLPLRLFVLRDLPLGHDADYEAISFGPVDRHGNIICDHSQTSVTDISGQRAYGVYARRAGESNLTLIDNLDDEEEAEPLAKVLAEQLQQIKEGRYDI
;
A
#
# COMPACT_ATOMS: atom_id res chain seq x y z
N MET A 1 11.33 18.84 7.52
CA MET A 1 11.79 18.85 6.11
C MET A 1 11.47 20.19 5.45
N THR A 2 12.28 20.64 4.49
CA THR A 2 11.97 21.83 3.68
C THR A 2 10.97 21.50 2.57
N LYS A 3 10.30 22.52 2.03
CA LYS A 3 9.37 22.33 0.90
C LYS A 3 10.07 21.78 -0.35
N GLU A 4 11.29 22.22 -0.62
CA GLU A 4 12.07 21.78 -1.78
C GLU A 4 12.46 20.30 -1.67
N GLU A 5 12.88 19.85 -0.49
CA GLU A 5 13.17 18.44 -0.22
C GLU A 5 11.93 17.55 -0.40
N SER A 6 10.78 17.97 0.15
CA SER A 6 9.52 17.24 0.01
C SER A 6 9.09 17.12 -1.46
N GLN A 7 9.22 18.20 -2.25
CA GLN A 7 8.91 18.19 -3.68
C GLN A 7 9.88 17.30 -4.47
N PHE A 8 11.17 17.30 -4.12
CA PHE A 8 12.14 16.41 -4.73
C PHE A 8 11.79 14.94 -4.48
N TYR A 9 11.47 14.58 -3.23
CA TYR A 9 11.06 13.23 -2.89
C TYR A 9 9.76 12.79 -3.59
N ALA A 10 8.74 13.65 -3.61
CA ALA A 10 7.52 13.37 -4.35
C ALA A 10 7.81 13.12 -5.84
N GLY A 11 8.70 13.91 -6.44
CA GLY A 11 9.15 13.71 -7.82
C GLY A 11 9.91 12.40 -8.04
N ALA A 12 10.73 11.97 -7.09
CA ALA A 12 11.45 10.70 -7.16
C ALA A 12 10.50 9.49 -7.09
N ILE A 13 9.50 9.54 -6.21
CA ILE A 13 8.46 8.49 -6.13
C ILE A 13 7.61 8.46 -7.41
N TRP A 14 7.21 9.63 -7.92
CA TRP A 14 6.51 9.72 -9.20
C TRP A 14 7.31 9.12 -10.36
N ALA A 15 8.62 9.34 -10.40
CA ALA A 15 9.50 8.78 -11.42
C ALA A 15 9.56 7.24 -11.34
N ALA A 16 9.77 6.70 -10.13
CA ALA A 16 9.75 5.25 -9.90
C ALA A 16 8.41 4.63 -10.30
N SER A 17 7.30 5.28 -9.91
CA SER A 17 5.94 4.84 -10.26
C SER A 17 5.70 4.87 -11.76
N THR A 18 6.22 5.88 -12.45
CA THR A 18 6.13 5.99 -13.91
C THR A 18 6.91 4.89 -14.63
N ILE A 19 8.13 4.57 -14.17
CA ILE A 19 8.91 3.43 -14.69
C ILE A 19 8.08 2.15 -14.61
N TYR A 20 7.51 1.87 -13.43
CA TYR A 20 6.69 0.68 -13.23
C TYR A 20 5.40 0.71 -14.08
N ARG A 21 4.62 1.80 -14.05
CA ARG A 21 3.31 1.84 -14.75
C ARG A 21 3.43 1.80 -16.27
N MET A 22 4.50 2.37 -16.84
CA MET A 22 4.67 2.43 -18.31
C MET A 22 5.31 1.17 -18.90
N HIS A 23 6.15 0.47 -18.13
CA HIS A 23 6.92 -0.67 -18.64
C HIS A 23 6.67 -1.99 -17.88
N SER A 24 5.88 -1.96 -16.81
CA SER A 24 5.69 -3.06 -15.87
C SER A 24 7.00 -3.62 -15.32
N ASP A 25 8.04 -2.80 -15.28
CA ASP A 25 9.38 -3.20 -14.85
C ASP A 25 9.56 -2.97 -13.36
N SER A 26 9.23 -4.00 -12.57
CA SER A 26 9.40 -3.96 -11.12
C SER A 26 10.86 -4.06 -10.68
N VAL A 27 11.76 -4.60 -11.52
CA VAL A 27 13.18 -4.74 -11.17
C VAL A 27 13.84 -3.37 -11.23
N VAL A 28 13.69 -2.64 -12.34
CA VAL A 28 14.27 -1.30 -12.51
C VAL A 28 13.63 -0.32 -11.53
N ALA A 29 12.31 -0.39 -11.32
CA ALA A 29 11.65 0.44 -10.31
C ALA A 29 12.22 0.17 -8.90
N LYS A 30 12.45 -1.10 -8.54
CA LYS A 30 13.02 -1.46 -7.23
C LYS A 30 14.45 -0.96 -7.07
N ASP A 31 15.28 -1.10 -8.09
CA ASP A 31 16.66 -0.62 -8.05
C ASP A 31 16.70 0.91 -7.97
N PHE A 32 15.82 1.61 -8.69
CA PHE A 32 15.67 3.06 -8.54
C PHE A 32 15.25 3.46 -7.12
N LEU A 33 14.25 2.80 -6.52
CA LEU A 33 13.78 3.10 -5.16
C LEU A 33 14.89 2.91 -4.11
N ARG A 34 15.80 1.96 -4.32
CA ARG A 34 16.95 1.72 -3.42
C ARG A 34 17.98 2.83 -3.40
N GLU A 35 18.02 3.65 -4.46
CA GLU A 35 18.91 4.83 -4.53
C GLU A 35 18.31 6.07 -3.86
N ILE A 36 17.03 6.03 -3.46
CA ILE A 36 16.38 7.13 -2.74
C ILE A 36 16.76 7.04 -1.25
N ASN A 37 17.50 8.04 -0.77
CA ASN A 37 17.74 8.20 0.67
C ASN A 37 16.42 8.46 1.40
N ASP A 38 16.27 7.87 2.58
CA ASP A 38 15.06 8.00 3.41
C ASP A 38 13.77 7.63 2.65
N LEU A 39 13.80 6.51 1.93
CA LEU A 39 12.69 6.04 1.08
C LEU A 39 11.31 6.05 1.77
N ASP A 40 11.24 5.74 3.07
CA ASP A 40 10.00 5.84 3.86
C ASP A 40 9.45 7.27 3.86
N VAL A 41 10.29 8.26 4.20
CA VAL A 41 9.93 9.69 4.16
C VAL A 41 9.57 10.11 2.73
N ALA A 42 10.32 9.63 1.75
CA ALA A 42 10.07 9.98 0.37
C ALA A 42 8.70 9.49 -0.12
N ALA A 43 8.35 8.23 0.21
CA ALA A 43 7.05 7.66 -0.09
C ALA A 43 5.91 8.42 0.58
N LYS A 44 6.08 8.85 1.84
CA LYS A 44 5.11 9.71 2.54
C LYS A 44 4.92 11.07 1.86
N CYS A 45 5.95 11.62 1.22
CA CYS A 45 5.82 12.85 0.41
C CYS A 45 5.05 12.65 -0.90
N GLY A 46 4.97 11.41 -1.40
CA GLY A 46 4.35 11.09 -2.67
C GLY A 46 2.82 11.05 -2.59
N ALA A 47 2.17 11.25 -3.74
CA ALA A 47 0.75 10.98 -3.87
C ALA A 47 0.50 9.46 -3.77
N GLU A 48 -0.58 9.05 -3.11
CA GLU A 48 -0.97 7.65 -2.96
C GLU A 48 -1.18 6.98 -4.32
N TYR A 49 -1.59 7.74 -5.34
CA TYR A 49 -1.66 7.28 -6.74
C TYR A 49 -0.32 6.76 -7.27
N ASP A 50 0.80 7.35 -6.84
CA ASP A 50 2.15 6.95 -7.24
C ASP A 50 2.73 5.87 -6.32
N VAL A 51 2.44 5.94 -5.02
CA VAL A 51 2.95 4.98 -4.01
C VAL A 51 2.26 3.62 -4.11
N LEU A 52 0.93 3.58 -4.29
CA LEU A 52 0.13 2.35 -4.33
C LEU A 52 0.68 1.28 -5.30
N PRO A 53 0.93 1.56 -6.59
CA PRO A 53 1.44 0.54 -7.50
C PRO A 53 2.84 0.06 -7.13
N LEU A 54 3.69 0.93 -6.56
CA LEU A 54 5.01 0.54 -6.07
C LEU A 54 4.87 -0.38 -4.85
N ARG A 55 3.94 -0.07 -3.95
CA ARG A 55 3.66 -0.91 -2.78
C ARG A 55 3.15 -2.29 -3.19
N LEU A 56 2.23 -2.35 -4.15
CA LEU A 56 1.66 -3.61 -4.61
C LEU A 56 2.65 -4.51 -5.34
N PHE A 57 3.52 -3.94 -6.18
CA PHE A 57 4.24 -4.74 -7.18
C PHE A 57 5.76 -4.68 -7.08
N VAL A 58 6.31 -3.79 -6.24
CA VAL A 58 7.74 -3.50 -6.20
C VAL A 58 8.32 -3.69 -4.79
N LEU A 59 7.76 -2.98 -3.80
CA LEU A 59 8.20 -2.98 -2.40
C LEU A 59 6.99 -2.85 -1.46
N ARG A 60 6.53 -3.98 -0.91
CA ARG A 60 5.33 -4.06 -0.06
C ARG A 60 5.37 -3.25 1.23
N ASP A 61 6.56 -2.92 1.70
CA ASP A 61 6.77 -2.21 2.98
C ASP A 61 6.67 -0.68 2.84
N LEU A 62 6.35 -0.16 1.64
CA LEU A 62 6.14 1.28 1.46
C LEU A 62 4.94 1.78 2.29
N PRO A 63 5.03 2.99 2.87
CA PRO A 63 3.92 3.59 3.61
C PRO A 63 2.77 4.03 2.69
N LEU A 64 1.73 4.64 3.25
CA LEU A 64 0.73 5.40 2.49
C LEU A 64 1.35 6.70 1.92
N GLY A 65 0.85 7.15 0.77
CA GLY A 65 1.07 8.52 0.29
C GLY A 65 0.30 9.52 1.14
N HIS A 66 0.74 10.79 1.14
CA HIS A 66 0.20 11.82 2.05
C HIS A 66 -1.30 12.13 1.84
N ASP A 67 -1.85 11.82 0.66
CA ASP A 67 -3.22 12.12 0.26
C ASP A 67 -4.11 10.86 0.20
N ALA A 68 -3.69 9.75 0.83
CA ALA A 68 -4.52 8.55 0.93
C ALA A 68 -5.85 8.86 1.65
N ASP A 69 -6.96 8.59 0.96
CA ASP A 69 -8.31 9.02 1.35
C ASP A 69 -9.27 7.86 1.65
N TYR A 70 -8.73 6.68 1.95
CA TYR A 70 -9.48 5.46 2.24
C TYR A 70 -10.44 5.61 3.43
N GLU A 71 -11.58 4.90 3.41
CA GLU A 71 -12.51 4.88 4.54
C GLU A 71 -11.92 4.11 5.72
N ALA A 72 -11.37 2.93 5.46
CA ALA A 72 -10.66 2.11 6.43
C ALA A 72 -9.72 1.14 5.71
N ILE A 73 -8.75 0.60 6.45
CA ILE A 73 -7.85 -0.45 5.99
C ILE A 73 -8.05 -1.68 6.88
N SER A 74 -8.05 -2.86 6.26
CA SER A 74 -8.18 -4.15 6.93
C SER A 74 -7.38 -5.21 6.16
N PHE A 75 -7.40 -6.45 6.63
CA PHE A 75 -6.78 -7.58 5.95
C PHE A 75 -7.79 -8.72 5.77
N GLY A 76 -7.49 -9.61 4.83
CA GLY A 76 -8.34 -10.76 4.61
C GLY A 76 -7.84 -11.68 3.50
N PRO A 77 -8.54 -12.81 3.31
CA PRO A 77 -8.25 -13.78 2.27
C PRO A 77 -8.53 -13.17 0.88
N VAL A 78 -7.61 -13.40 -0.04
CA VAL A 78 -7.69 -12.96 -1.44
C VAL A 78 -7.88 -14.16 -2.37
N ASP A 79 -8.67 -13.96 -3.44
CA ASP A 79 -8.83 -14.92 -4.51
C ASP A 79 -7.64 -14.89 -5.49
N ARG A 80 -7.70 -15.73 -6.52
CA ARG A 80 -6.67 -15.79 -7.58
C ARG A 80 -6.57 -14.54 -8.46
N HIS A 81 -7.54 -13.65 -8.38
CA HIS A 81 -7.59 -12.38 -9.09
C HIS A 81 -7.16 -11.21 -8.18
N GLY A 82 -6.79 -11.49 -6.91
CA GLY A 82 -6.41 -10.49 -5.93
C GLY A 82 -7.60 -9.79 -5.28
N ASN A 83 -8.83 -10.28 -5.46
CA ASN A 83 -10.03 -9.73 -4.84
C ASN A 83 -10.21 -10.29 -3.44
N ILE A 84 -10.68 -9.44 -2.52
CA ILE A 84 -11.02 -9.87 -1.16
C ILE A 84 -12.27 -10.75 -1.17
N ILE A 85 -12.13 -11.94 -0.61
CA ILE A 85 -13.21 -12.94 -0.56
C ILE A 85 -14.18 -12.64 0.59
N CYS A 86 -13.65 -12.20 1.74
CA CYS A 86 -14.45 -11.75 2.88
C CYS A 86 -13.64 -10.84 3.81
N ASP A 87 -14.35 -10.05 4.64
CA ASP A 87 -13.73 -9.30 5.74
C ASP A 87 -13.51 -10.26 6.92
N HIS A 88 -12.24 -10.62 7.15
CA HIS A 88 -11.89 -11.65 8.13
C HIS A 88 -12.17 -11.24 9.58
N SER A 89 -12.43 -9.95 9.84
CA SER A 89 -12.90 -9.47 11.15
C SER A 89 -14.24 -10.08 11.59
N GLN A 90 -14.93 -10.81 10.71
CA GLN A 90 -16.27 -11.38 10.94
C GLN A 90 -16.34 -12.92 10.82
N THR A 91 -15.26 -13.65 10.47
CA THR A 91 -15.38 -15.10 10.16
C THR A 91 -14.23 -15.95 10.68
N SER A 92 -14.53 -16.83 11.63
CA SER A 92 -13.66 -17.89 12.15
C SER A 92 -13.58 -19.12 11.23
N VAL A 93 -13.57 -18.93 9.91
CA VAL A 93 -13.71 -20.04 8.94
C VAL A 93 -12.34 -20.35 8.34
N THR A 94 -11.80 -21.50 8.74
CA THR A 94 -10.50 -22.04 8.34
C THR A 94 -10.48 -22.68 6.94
N ASP A 95 -11.56 -22.58 6.17
CA ASP A 95 -11.64 -23.23 4.85
C ASP A 95 -12.46 -22.37 3.87
N ILE A 96 -11.81 -21.36 3.30
CA ILE A 96 -12.42 -20.46 2.32
C ILE A 96 -12.11 -21.01 0.93
N SER A 97 -13.10 -21.69 0.35
CA SER A 97 -13.00 -22.22 -1.01
C SER A 97 -12.61 -21.10 -2.00
N GLY A 98 -11.48 -21.27 -2.67
CA GLY A 98 -10.97 -20.28 -3.63
C GLY A 98 -9.96 -19.28 -3.07
N GLN A 99 -9.63 -19.37 -1.78
CA GLN A 99 -8.51 -18.62 -1.19
C GLN A 99 -7.19 -19.02 -1.84
N ARG A 100 -6.45 -18.02 -2.32
CA ARG A 100 -5.08 -18.18 -2.83
C ARG A 100 -4.04 -17.77 -1.79
N ALA A 101 -4.27 -16.64 -1.13
CA ALA A 101 -3.33 -15.98 -0.22
C ALA A 101 -4.09 -15.08 0.76
N TYR A 102 -3.36 -14.35 1.60
CA TYR A 102 -3.85 -13.19 2.33
C TYR A 102 -3.39 -11.88 1.68
N GLY A 103 -4.09 -10.79 1.99
CA GLY A 103 -3.75 -9.46 1.55
C GLY A 103 -4.29 -8.37 2.47
N VAL A 104 -3.76 -7.17 2.31
CA VAL A 104 -4.24 -5.94 2.96
C VAL A 104 -5.06 -5.16 1.94
N TYR A 105 -6.20 -4.62 2.35
CA TYR A 105 -7.10 -3.87 1.48
C TYR A 105 -7.65 -2.61 2.14
N ALA A 106 -7.98 -1.64 1.30
CA ALA A 106 -8.72 -0.44 1.67
C ALA A 106 -10.19 -0.55 1.27
N ARG A 107 -11.06 -0.03 2.14
CA ARG A 107 -12.46 0.27 1.81
C ARG A 107 -12.55 1.68 1.23
N ARG A 108 -13.33 1.81 0.15
CA ARG A 108 -13.60 3.08 -0.54
C ARG A 108 -15.12 3.29 -0.64
N ALA A 109 -15.54 4.53 -0.48
CA ALA A 109 -16.96 4.90 -0.45
C ALA A 109 -17.67 4.49 -1.74
N GLY A 110 -18.56 3.50 -1.66
CA GLY A 110 -19.37 3.06 -2.80
C GLY A 110 -18.60 2.31 -3.90
N GLU A 111 -17.33 1.95 -3.66
CA GLU A 111 -16.49 1.19 -4.59
C GLU A 111 -16.17 -0.21 -4.03
N SER A 112 -15.67 -1.09 -4.90
CA SER A 112 -15.08 -2.36 -4.45
C SER A 112 -13.83 -2.10 -3.60
N ASN A 113 -13.55 -3.00 -2.66
CA ASN A 113 -12.31 -2.98 -1.89
C ASN A 113 -11.10 -2.94 -2.82
N LEU A 114 -10.13 -2.08 -2.47
CA LEU A 114 -8.87 -1.95 -3.20
C LEU A 114 -7.77 -2.71 -2.47
N THR A 115 -7.13 -3.64 -3.15
CA THR A 115 -5.94 -4.33 -2.62
C THR A 115 -4.77 -3.34 -2.49
N LEU A 116 -4.15 -3.31 -1.32
CA LEU A 116 -2.99 -2.48 -0.99
C LEU A 116 -1.68 -3.28 -0.91
N ILE A 117 -1.80 -4.54 -0.47
CA ILE A 117 -0.73 -5.54 -0.41
C ILE A 117 -1.36 -6.89 -0.75
N ASP A 118 -0.70 -7.68 -1.60
CA ASP A 118 -1.18 -9.00 -2.03
C ASP A 118 -0.10 -10.06 -1.76
N ASN A 119 -0.48 -11.34 -1.90
CA ASN A 119 0.41 -12.50 -1.86
C ASN A 119 1.14 -12.65 -0.51
N LEU A 120 0.40 -12.49 0.58
CA LEU A 120 0.87 -12.80 1.94
C LEU A 120 0.52 -14.25 2.29
N ASP A 121 1.41 -14.90 3.03
CA ASP A 121 1.32 -16.34 3.28
C ASP A 121 0.16 -16.67 4.25
N ASP A 122 0.00 -15.84 5.29
CA ASP A 122 -0.98 -16.07 6.35
C ASP A 122 -1.48 -14.77 7.02
N GLU A 123 -2.38 -14.94 8.00
CA GLU A 123 -2.94 -13.87 8.80
C GLU A 123 -1.90 -13.19 9.72
N GLU A 124 -0.91 -13.95 10.22
CA GLU A 124 0.14 -13.41 11.10
C GLU A 124 1.06 -12.44 10.33
N GLU A 125 1.21 -12.62 9.02
CA GLU A 125 1.89 -11.67 8.14
C GLU A 125 1.00 -10.47 7.76
N ALA A 126 -0.29 -10.69 7.50
CA ALA A 126 -1.19 -9.66 6.99
C ALA A 126 -1.69 -8.67 8.06
N GLU A 127 -2.01 -9.16 9.25
CA GLU A 127 -2.52 -8.34 10.35
C GLU A 127 -1.59 -7.17 10.74
N PRO A 128 -0.28 -7.37 11.00
CA PRO A 128 0.59 -6.26 11.40
C PRO A 128 0.73 -5.20 10.30
N LEU A 129 0.78 -5.61 9.04
CA LEU A 129 0.84 -4.68 7.90
C LEU A 129 -0.44 -3.83 7.80
N ALA A 130 -1.61 -4.46 7.95
CA ALA A 130 -2.87 -3.74 7.97
C ALA A 130 -2.97 -2.77 9.14
N LYS A 131 -2.51 -3.15 10.34
CA LYS A 131 -2.47 -2.26 11.51
C LYS A 131 -1.62 -1.03 11.25
N VAL A 132 -0.40 -1.21 10.73
CA VAL A 132 0.50 -0.09 10.40
C VAL A 132 -0.15 0.86 9.39
N LEU A 133 -0.69 0.35 8.30
CA LEU A 133 -1.33 1.19 7.29
C LEU A 133 -2.62 1.87 7.82
N ALA A 134 -3.39 1.19 8.67
CA ALA A 134 -4.57 1.77 9.31
C ALA A 134 -4.20 2.91 10.28
N GLU A 135 -3.11 2.77 11.05
CA GLU A 135 -2.58 3.84 11.91
C GLU A 135 -2.12 5.05 11.08
N GLN A 136 -1.41 4.81 9.97
CA GLN A 136 -1.00 5.86 9.05
C GLN A 136 -2.21 6.59 8.44
N LEU A 137 -3.24 5.86 8.03
CA LEU A 137 -4.48 6.47 7.52
C LEU A 137 -5.14 7.38 8.58
N GLN A 138 -5.14 6.97 9.85
CA GLN A 138 -5.67 7.79 10.92
C GLN A 138 -4.83 9.07 11.11
N GLN A 139 -3.51 8.97 11.05
CA GLN A 139 -2.60 10.12 11.12
C GLN A 139 -2.84 11.10 9.96
N ILE A 140 -3.06 10.60 8.72
CA ILE A 140 -3.40 11.41 7.55
C ILE A 140 -4.71 12.17 7.78
N LYS A 141 -5.77 11.47 8.22
CA LYS A 141 -7.08 12.08 8.50
C LYS A 141 -7.04 13.16 9.57
N GLU A 142 -6.14 13.04 10.52
CA GLU A 142 -5.96 13.99 11.62
C GLU A 142 -4.96 15.11 11.30
N GLY A 143 -4.32 15.08 10.12
CA GLY A 143 -3.26 16.02 9.74
C GLY A 143 -1.99 15.88 10.58
N ARG A 144 -1.75 14.69 11.16
CA ARG A 144 -0.59 14.34 11.99
C ARG A 144 0.36 13.37 11.29
N TYR A 145 0.29 13.29 9.96
CA TYR A 145 1.15 12.41 9.19
C TYR A 145 2.53 13.03 9.08
N ASP A 146 3.52 12.41 9.73
CA ASP A 146 4.88 12.91 9.78
C ASP A 146 5.55 12.76 8.42
N ILE A 147 5.70 13.89 7.73
CA ILE A 147 6.39 14.07 6.45
C ILE A 147 7.69 14.83 6.69
#